data_AF-A0A7K4HGR6-F1
#
_entry.id   AF-A0A7K4HGR6-F1
#
_cell.length_a   1.000
_cell.length_b   1.000
_cell.length_c   1.000
_cell.angle_alpha   90.00
_cell.angle_beta   90.00
_cell.angle_gamma   90.00
#
_symmetry.space_group_name_H-M   'P 1'
#
loop_
_entity.id
_entity.type
_entity.pdbx_description
1 polymer ?
#
loop_
_entity_poly.entity_id
_entity_poly.type
_entity_poly.pdbx_seq_one_letter_code
_entity_poly.pdbx_strand_id
1 'polypeptide(L)'
;MALLISFTGLSYYPPVYATSLPFIVNFLPFTIHVDFDIILSIFMIVHVAIGARFYLTRKKINHWSANLSLVLITFALTLTVFFVDLPPGLKPSGISIGGTFYDFEPNEIDSVRPDLFQNGSFSAFDILVHLNSTGEIDLNYHFNSSMDTYVIDSINGNSDNWWYHLYYSGGNIENNEVRMDHYPWKPGTRIIMYHESESYLNAAFSLFAEEVSRYTYNNNSIVIPRVNVSGYSFSEEFYNITVIPHNLRNETFRVDVITAMDVIMTLGDLGYITYELTWHESFRGASYVHSYFVSKTNTDEAVGRCGYLYDVSESFIWLSADERILTSPESIDFYWGCV
;
A
#
# COMPACT_ATOMS: atom_id res chain seq x y z
N MET A 1 -18.18 2.02 -29.99
CA MET A 1 -17.15 1.25 -29.27
C MET A 1 -16.15 2.16 -28.59
N ALA A 2 -15.45 3.05 -29.30
CA ALA A 2 -14.60 4.08 -28.67
C ALA A 2 -15.33 4.86 -27.57
N LEU A 3 -16.57 5.33 -27.82
CA LEU A 3 -17.39 5.96 -26.78
C LEU A 3 -17.68 5.03 -25.59
N LEU A 4 -17.92 3.74 -25.82
CA LEU A 4 -18.17 2.76 -24.75
C LEU A 4 -16.93 2.54 -23.89
N ILE A 5 -15.75 2.51 -24.51
CA ILE A 5 -14.44 2.41 -23.86
C ILE A 5 -14.14 3.69 -23.09
N SER A 6 -14.42 4.86 -23.66
CA SER A 6 -14.31 6.13 -22.96
C SER A 6 -15.27 6.19 -21.75
N PHE A 7 -16.51 5.71 -21.87
CA PHE A 7 -17.47 5.67 -20.76
C PHE A 7 -17.04 4.69 -19.66
N THR A 8 -16.54 3.50 -20.03
CA THR A 8 -16.06 2.50 -19.07
C THR A 8 -14.72 2.89 -18.44
N GLY A 9 -13.84 3.61 -19.14
CA GLY A 9 -12.62 4.18 -18.55
C GLY A 9 -12.94 5.36 -17.61
N LEU A 10 -13.85 6.25 -18.02
CA LEU A 10 -14.28 7.39 -17.19
C LEU A 10 -14.97 6.95 -15.90
N SER A 11 -15.70 5.82 -15.88
CA SER A 11 -16.31 5.31 -14.64
C SER A 11 -15.29 4.88 -13.58
N TYR A 12 -14.02 4.69 -13.94
CA TYR A 12 -12.92 4.40 -13.00
C TYR A 12 -12.01 5.62 -12.75
N TYR A 13 -12.29 6.77 -13.37
CA TYR A 13 -11.60 8.01 -13.07
C TYR A 13 -12.06 8.52 -11.68
N PRO A 14 -11.17 8.77 -10.71
CA PRO A 14 -11.55 8.97 -9.30
C PRO A 14 -12.63 10.05 -9.05
N PRO A 15 -12.60 11.23 -9.73
CA PRO A 15 -13.65 12.25 -9.59
C PRO A 15 -15.04 11.79 -10.05
N VAL A 16 -15.12 10.94 -11.09
CA VAL A 16 -16.38 10.40 -11.61
C VAL A 16 -16.85 9.25 -10.74
N TYR A 17 -15.94 8.40 -10.27
CA TYR A 17 -16.25 7.31 -9.33
C TYR A 17 -16.88 7.86 -8.03
N ALA A 18 -16.36 8.97 -7.51
CA ALA A 18 -16.86 9.61 -6.29
C ALA A 18 -18.23 10.29 -6.45
N THR A 19 -18.67 10.60 -7.67
CA THR A 19 -19.89 11.39 -7.95
C THR A 19 -20.95 10.66 -8.76
N SER A 20 -20.61 9.53 -9.39
CA SER A 20 -21.52 8.75 -10.22
C SER A 20 -22.39 7.80 -9.38
N LEU A 21 -23.63 7.61 -9.82
CA LEU A 21 -24.57 6.65 -9.22
C LEU A 21 -23.92 5.24 -9.21
N PRO A 22 -23.91 4.52 -8.06
CA PRO A 22 -23.36 3.16 -7.92
C PRO A 22 -23.85 2.16 -8.99
N PHE A 23 -25.00 2.46 -9.58
CA PHE A 23 -25.58 1.70 -10.69
C PHE A 23 -24.65 1.61 -11.92
N ILE A 24 -23.94 2.67 -12.30
CA ILE A 24 -23.11 2.67 -13.52
C ILE A 24 -21.86 1.79 -13.36
N VAL A 25 -21.23 1.85 -12.18
CA VAL A 25 -20.04 1.05 -11.85
C VAL A 25 -20.38 -0.45 -11.81
N ASN A 26 -21.57 -0.81 -11.31
CA ASN A 26 -22.01 -2.20 -11.21
C ASN A 26 -22.56 -2.77 -12.54
N PHE A 27 -23.01 -1.92 -13.48
CA PHE A 27 -23.59 -2.38 -14.74
C PHE A 27 -22.52 -2.77 -15.79
N LEU A 28 -21.29 -2.28 -15.66
CA LEU A 28 -20.19 -2.54 -16.59
C LEU A 28 -18.91 -2.91 -15.81
N PRO A 29 -18.73 -4.19 -15.43
CA PRO A 29 -17.50 -4.65 -14.78
C PRO A 29 -16.27 -4.35 -15.65
N PHE A 30 -15.16 -3.92 -15.02
CA PHE A 30 -13.93 -3.55 -15.72
C PHE A 30 -13.36 -4.68 -16.60
N THR A 31 -13.67 -5.94 -16.31
CA THR A 31 -13.32 -7.06 -17.17
C THR A 31 -13.88 -6.90 -18.59
N ILE A 32 -15.07 -6.31 -18.73
CA ILE A 32 -15.68 -5.96 -20.02
C ILE A 32 -14.89 -4.83 -20.71
N HIS A 33 -14.21 -3.95 -19.97
CA HIS A 33 -13.34 -2.92 -20.55
C HIS A 33 -12.15 -3.56 -21.29
N VAL A 34 -11.50 -4.54 -20.67
CA VAL A 34 -10.41 -5.31 -21.30
C VAL A 34 -10.91 -6.05 -22.55
N ASP A 35 -12.08 -6.69 -22.47
CA ASP A 35 -12.69 -7.35 -23.63
C ASP A 35 -13.03 -6.35 -24.75
N PHE A 36 -13.56 -5.18 -24.41
CA PHE A 36 -13.84 -4.12 -25.38
C PHE A 36 -12.57 -3.52 -25.98
N ASP A 37 -11.48 -3.42 -25.24
CA ASP A 37 -10.18 -2.95 -25.75
C ASP A 37 -9.59 -3.95 -26.76
N ILE A 38 -9.72 -5.24 -26.49
CA ILE A 38 -9.34 -6.30 -27.45
C ILE A 38 -10.22 -6.21 -28.70
N ILE A 39 -11.55 -6.08 -28.55
CA ILE A 39 -12.47 -5.94 -29.69
C ILE A 39 -12.16 -4.65 -30.47
N LEU A 40 -11.89 -3.52 -29.80
CA LEU A 40 -11.49 -2.27 -30.44
C LEU A 40 -10.18 -2.40 -31.20
N SER A 41 -9.19 -3.08 -30.64
CA SER A 41 -7.91 -3.37 -31.29
C SER A 41 -8.11 -4.20 -32.56
N ILE A 42 -8.96 -5.23 -32.49
CA ILE A 42 -9.34 -6.03 -33.67
C ILE A 42 -10.05 -5.15 -34.71
N PHE A 43 -11.00 -4.32 -34.31
CA PHE A 43 -11.71 -3.41 -35.22
C PHE A 43 -10.78 -2.38 -35.85
N MET A 44 -9.81 -1.85 -35.10
CA MET A 44 -8.77 -0.95 -35.60
C MET A 44 -7.91 -1.65 -36.65
N ILE A 45 -7.46 -2.88 -36.37
CA ILE A 45 -6.68 -3.68 -37.32
C ILE A 45 -7.47 -3.93 -38.62
N VAL A 46 -8.75 -4.33 -38.50
CA VAL A 46 -9.63 -4.52 -39.66
C VAL A 46 -9.85 -3.21 -40.42
N HIS A 47 -10.05 -2.10 -39.72
CA HIS A 47 -10.24 -0.79 -40.33
C HIS A 47 -9.00 -0.32 -41.08
N VAL A 48 -7.81 -0.49 -40.49
CA VAL A 48 -6.52 -0.20 -41.13
C VAL A 48 -6.31 -1.10 -42.35
N ALA A 49 -6.63 -2.39 -42.28
CA ALA A 49 -6.51 -3.31 -43.41
C ALA A 49 -7.45 -2.94 -44.58
N ILE A 50 -8.70 -2.58 -44.27
CA ILE A 50 -9.67 -2.07 -45.26
C ILE A 50 -9.18 -0.74 -45.84
N GLY A 51 -8.71 0.18 -45.00
CA GLY A 51 -8.14 1.46 -45.41
C GLY A 51 -6.92 1.31 -46.33
N ALA A 52 -6.01 0.39 -45.99
CA ALA A 52 -4.84 0.06 -46.80
C ALA A 52 -5.26 -0.54 -48.16
N ARG A 53 -6.24 -1.46 -48.18
CA ARG A 53 -6.79 -1.99 -49.43
C ARG A 53 -7.43 -0.88 -50.28
N PHE A 54 -8.17 0.04 -49.68
CA PHE A 54 -8.75 1.20 -50.38
C PHE A 54 -7.68 2.18 -50.89
N TYR A 55 -6.61 2.39 -50.12
CA TYR A 55 -5.46 3.20 -50.53
C TYR A 55 -4.77 2.60 -51.76
N LEU A 56 -4.54 1.28 -51.75
CA LEU A 56 -3.90 0.56 -52.85
C LEU A 56 -4.77 0.48 -54.12
N THR A 57 -6.10 0.55 -53.98
CA THR A 57 -7.04 0.40 -55.10
C THR A 57 -7.56 1.73 -55.66
N ARG A 58 -7.34 2.87 -55.00
CA ARG A 58 -7.88 4.16 -55.45
C ARG A 58 -6.97 4.88 -56.45
N LYS A 59 -7.46 5.06 -57.67
CA LYS A 59 -6.92 6.02 -58.65
C LYS A 59 -7.17 7.47 -58.22
N LYS A 60 -6.09 8.23 -58.02
CA LYS A 60 -5.90 9.68 -58.28
C LYS A 60 -7.10 10.62 -57.99
N ILE A 61 -7.67 10.59 -56.78
CA ILE A 61 -8.49 11.71 -56.27
C ILE A 61 -7.79 12.30 -55.05
N ASN A 62 -7.51 13.60 -55.11
CA ASN A 62 -6.71 14.34 -54.13
C ASN A 62 -7.55 14.64 -52.88
N HIS A 63 -7.64 13.69 -51.94
CA HIS A 63 -8.43 13.82 -50.71
C HIS A 63 -7.58 14.29 -49.52
N TRP A 64 -7.03 15.50 -49.62
CA TRP A 64 -6.24 16.13 -48.56
C TRP A 64 -6.96 16.16 -47.20
N SER A 65 -8.29 16.34 -47.19
CA SER A 65 -9.10 16.37 -45.96
C SER A 65 -9.16 15.02 -45.22
N ALA A 66 -9.19 13.90 -45.94
CA ALA A 66 -9.23 12.57 -45.31
C ALA A 66 -7.89 12.22 -44.66
N ASN A 67 -6.79 12.56 -45.33
CA ASN A 67 -5.44 12.37 -44.79
C ASN A 67 -5.21 13.26 -43.56
N LEU A 68 -5.67 14.52 -43.60
CA LEU A 68 -5.58 15.42 -42.45
C LEU A 68 -6.38 14.90 -41.25
N SER A 69 -7.61 14.40 -41.47
CA SER A 69 -8.44 13.80 -40.42
C SER A 69 -7.76 12.60 -39.76
N LEU A 70 -7.17 11.70 -40.56
CA LEU A 70 -6.45 10.53 -40.05
C LEU A 70 -5.23 10.92 -39.21
N VAL A 71 -4.48 11.94 -39.64
CA VAL A 71 -3.33 12.47 -38.90
C VAL A 71 -3.79 13.10 -37.57
N LEU A 72 -4.87 13.90 -37.59
CA LEU A 72 -5.41 14.51 -36.37
C LEU A 72 -5.93 13.48 -35.38
N ILE A 73 -6.61 12.42 -35.85
CA ILE A 73 -7.09 11.33 -34.99
C ILE A 73 -5.93 10.54 -34.40
N THR A 74 -4.94 10.18 -35.21
CA THR A 74 -3.74 9.48 -34.73
C THR A 74 -3.00 10.34 -33.69
N PHE A 75 -2.79 11.62 -34.00
CA PHE A 75 -2.15 12.55 -33.07
C PHE A 75 -2.93 12.69 -31.76
N ALA A 76 -4.26 12.85 -31.82
CA ALA A 76 -5.10 12.94 -30.62
C ALA A 76 -5.06 11.65 -29.77
N LEU A 77 -5.05 10.48 -30.40
CA LEU A 77 -4.92 9.19 -29.71
C LEU A 77 -3.55 9.05 -29.06
N THR A 78 -2.47 9.35 -29.77
CA THR A 78 -1.10 9.33 -29.21
C THR A 78 -0.94 10.34 -28.07
N LEU A 79 -1.51 11.53 -28.22
CA LEU A 79 -1.51 12.57 -27.19
C LEU A 79 -2.31 12.11 -25.96
N THR A 80 -3.43 11.42 -26.15
CA THR A 80 -4.23 10.85 -25.06
C THR A 80 -3.46 9.77 -24.32
N VAL A 81 -2.79 8.84 -25.02
CA VAL A 81 -1.91 7.84 -24.38
C VAL A 81 -0.80 8.54 -23.59
N PHE A 82 -0.14 9.54 -24.17
CA PHE A 82 0.89 10.32 -23.46
C PHE A 82 0.36 11.04 -22.22
N PHE A 83 -0.87 11.56 -22.21
CA PHE A 83 -1.44 12.25 -21.04
C PHE A 83 -2.10 11.31 -20.02
N VAL A 84 -2.53 10.12 -20.43
CA VAL A 84 -3.14 9.11 -19.55
C VAL A 84 -2.07 8.28 -18.85
N ASP A 85 -0.93 8.02 -19.50
CA ASP A 85 0.22 7.28 -18.93
C ASP A 85 1.29 8.18 -18.30
N LEU A 86 1.07 9.49 -18.15
CA LEU A 86 1.92 10.22 -17.22
C LEU A 86 1.60 9.66 -15.83
N PRO A 87 2.52 8.90 -15.19
CA PRO A 87 2.30 8.47 -13.82
C PRO A 87 1.97 9.75 -13.06
N PRO A 88 0.89 9.78 -12.26
CA PRO A 88 0.50 10.98 -11.52
C PRO A 88 1.77 11.47 -10.86
N GLY A 89 2.28 12.63 -11.35
CA GLY A 89 3.64 13.06 -11.04
C GLY A 89 3.81 12.94 -9.54
N LEU A 90 4.87 12.25 -9.11
CA LEU A 90 5.13 11.91 -7.71
C LEU A 90 4.74 13.13 -6.88
N LYS A 91 3.60 13.02 -6.18
CA LYS A 91 3.17 14.14 -5.35
C LYS A 91 4.30 14.38 -4.37
N PRO A 92 4.64 15.66 -4.11
CA PRO A 92 5.69 15.96 -3.15
C PRO A 92 5.42 15.18 -1.86
N SER A 93 6.47 14.54 -1.35
CA SER A 93 6.44 13.84 -0.08
C SER A 93 6.26 14.88 1.00
N GLY A 94 5.21 14.73 1.80
CA GLY A 94 4.97 15.69 2.87
C GLY A 94 4.07 15.16 3.96
N ILE A 95 4.12 15.87 5.07
CA ILE A 95 3.40 15.58 6.30
C ILE A 95 2.56 16.80 6.68
N SER A 96 1.31 16.56 7.09
CA SER A 96 0.45 17.61 7.63
C SER A 96 0.53 17.59 9.14
N ILE A 97 0.90 18.70 9.77
CA ILE A 97 0.99 18.85 11.22
C ILE A 97 0.16 20.06 11.62
N GLY A 98 -0.90 19.84 12.42
CA GLY A 98 -1.80 20.93 12.84
C GLY A 98 -2.45 21.70 11.67
N GLY A 99 -2.59 21.05 10.50
CA GLY A 99 -3.11 21.67 9.28
C GLY A 99 -2.07 22.41 8.42
N THR A 100 -0.83 22.51 8.87
CA THR A 100 0.29 23.02 8.06
C THR A 100 0.99 21.86 7.36
N PHE A 101 1.25 22.01 6.06
CA PHE A 101 1.92 21.00 5.26
C PHE A 101 3.42 21.29 5.19
N TYR A 102 4.23 20.27 5.46
CA TYR A 102 5.68 20.32 5.42
C TYR A 102 6.19 19.33 4.39
N ASP A 103 7.03 19.82 3.48
CA ASP A 103 7.72 19.00 2.49
C ASP A 103 9.03 18.45 3.07
N PHE A 104 9.49 17.32 2.55
CA PHE A 104 10.81 16.78 2.87
C PHE A 104 11.40 16.02 1.68
N GLU A 105 12.72 15.91 1.63
CA GLU A 105 13.44 15.10 0.65
C GLU A 105 13.82 13.75 1.29
N PRO A 106 13.26 12.61 0.82
CA PRO A 106 13.51 11.30 1.42
C PRO A 106 14.98 10.90 1.51
N ASN A 107 15.81 11.35 0.56
CA ASN A 107 17.24 11.02 0.54
C ASN A 107 18.06 11.76 1.61
N GLU A 108 17.45 12.70 2.34
CA GLU A 108 18.10 13.48 3.42
C GLU A 108 17.70 12.98 4.82
N ILE A 109 16.91 11.90 4.90
CA ILE A 109 16.40 11.36 6.16
C ILE A 109 17.24 10.16 6.59
N ASP A 110 17.85 10.29 7.76
CA ASP A 110 18.51 9.20 8.47
C ASP A 110 17.54 8.59 9.51
N SER A 111 17.58 7.27 9.67
CA SER A 111 16.73 6.61 10.67
C SER A 111 17.28 6.73 12.09
N VAL A 112 16.40 7.04 13.06
CA VAL A 112 16.68 6.96 14.50
C VAL A 112 16.49 5.56 15.09
N ARG A 113 16.08 4.59 14.25
CA ARG A 113 16.02 3.15 14.56
C ARG A 113 16.98 2.34 13.68
N PRO A 114 18.31 2.56 13.81
CA PRO A 114 19.30 1.82 13.02
C PRO A 114 19.37 0.33 13.36
N ASP A 115 18.70 -0.09 14.44
CA ASP A 115 18.42 -1.47 14.83
C ASP A 115 17.32 -2.12 13.98
N LEU A 116 16.38 -1.33 13.45
CA LEU A 116 15.28 -1.82 12.61
C LEU A 116 15.52 -1.61 11.12
N PHE A 117 16.06 -0.46 10.71
CA PHE A 117 16.14 -0.07 9.30
C PHE A 117 17.56 -0.17 8.72
N GLN A 118 17.64 -0.52 7.43
CA GLN A 118 18.87 -0.39 6.66
C GLN A 118 19.18 1.07 6.33
N ASN A 119 20.44 1.33 5.95
CA ASN A 119 20.82 2.65 5.47
C ASN A 119 20.02 3.02 4.21
N GLY A 120 19.47 4.24 4.17
CA GLY A 120 18.58 4.71 3.11
C GLY A 120 17.11 4.28 3.26
N SER A 121 16.78 3.51 4.31
CA SER A 121 15.40 3.23 4.72
C SER A 121 15.13 3.87 6.08
N PHE A 122 13.89 4.32 6.28
CA PHE A 122 13.48 5.03 7.49
C PHE A 122 11.99 4.86 7.77
N SER A 123 11.60 5.15 9.00
CA SER A 123 10.23 5.12 9.49
C SER A 123 9.51 6.45 9.30
N ALA A 124 8.19 6.44 9.43
CA ALA A 124 7.40 7.66 9.42
C ALA A 124 7.83 8.65 10.53
N PHE A 125 8.28 8.16 11.68
CA PHE A 125 8.74 8.99 12.79
C PHE A 125 10.02 9.77 12.44
N ASP A 126 10.91 9.17 11.64
CA ASP A 126 12.18 9.78 11.23
C ASP A 126 11.97 11.09 10.44
N ILE A 127 10.82 11.24 9.78
CA ILE A 127 10.44 12.48 9.10
C ILE A 127 10.26 13.63 10.10
N LEU A 128 9.62 13.38 11.25
CA LEU A 128 9.46 14.40 12.29
C LEU A 128 10.82 14.82 12.86
N VAL A 129 11.70 13.85 13.09
CA VAL A 129 13.06 14.11 13.58
C VAL A 129 13.85 14.94 12.56
N HIS A 130 13.74 14.62 11.27
CA HIS A 130 14.37 15.38 10.20
C HIS A 130 13.87 16.83 10.18
N LEU A 131 12.55 17.06 10.18
CA LEU A 131 11.96 18.41 10.20
C LEU A 131 12.38 19.21 11.45
N ASN A 132 12.56 18.55 12.58
CA ASN A 132 13.11 19.18 13.78
C ASN A 132 14.58 19.58 13.60
N SER A 133 15.38 18.70 13.00
CA SER A 133 16.82 18.96 12.77
C SER A 133 17.06 20.11 11.80
N THR A 134 16.14 20.35 10.86
CA THR A 134 16.19 21.46 9.90
C THR A 134 15.55 22.74 10.44
N GLY A 135 14.92 22.70 11.62
CA GLY A 135 14.26 23.84 12.26
C GLY A 135 12.89 24.20 11.67
N GLU A 136 12.27 23.29 10.90
CA GLU A 136 10.91 23.43 10.36
C GLU A 136 9.84 23.29 11.45
N ILE A 137 10.11 22.43 12.45
CA ILE A 137 9.29 22.23 13.65
C ILE A 137 10.18 22.19 14.90
N ASP A 138 9.58 22.38 16.07
CA ASP A 138 10.21 22.12 17.38
C ASP A 138 9.63 20.82 17.97
N LEU A 139 10.36 19.71 17.85
CA LEU A 139 9.94 18.38 18.31
C LEU A 139 10.64 18.03 19.62
N ASN A 140 9.85 17.79 20.67
CA ASN A 140 10.32 17.14 21.88
C ASN A 140 9.79 15.70 21.92
N TYR A 141 10.68 14.76 22.18
CA TYR A 141 10.38 13.33 22.16
C TYR A 141 11.41 12.56 22.98
N HIS A 142 11.04 11.35 23.38
CA HIS A 142 11.96 10.42 24.05
C HIS A 142 11.71 8.98 23.60
N PHE A 143 12.74 8.14 23.71
CA PHE A 143 12.58 6.70 23.53
C PHE A 143 12.07 6.07 24.82
N ASN A 144 10.98 5.30 24.74
CA ASN A 144 10.47 4.56 25.87
C ASN A 144 10.75 3.06 25.69
N SER A 145 11.74 2.56 26.42
CA SER A 145 12.18 1.16 26.32
C SER A 145 11.15 0.14 26.79
N SER A 146 10.17 0.52 27.64
CA SER A 146 9.12 -0.44 28.03
C SER A 146 8.07 -0.64 26.94
N MET A 147 8.03 0.23 25.94
CA MET A 147 7.12 0.15 24.79
C MET A 147 7.86 -0.09 23.46
N ASP A 148 9.20 -0.02 23.49
CA ASP A 148 10.09 -0.13 22.32
C ASP A 148 9.71 0.85 21.20
N THR A 149 9.45 2.11 21.56
CA THR A 149 9.03 3.14 20.61
C THR A 149 9.42 4.54 21.07
N TYR A 150 9.56 5.46 20.13
CA TYR A 150 9.64 6.88 20.43
C TYR A 150 8.26 7.49 20.69
N VAL A 151 8.16 8.22 21.80
CA VAL A 151 6.96 8.94 22.22
C VAL A 151 7.15 10.43 21.93
N ILE A 152 6.15 11.04 21.29
CA ILE A 152 6.11 12.48 21.01
C ILE A 152 5.60 13.19 22.27
N ASP A 153 6.45 14.00 22.89
CA ASP A 153 6.08 14.79 24.08
C ASP A 153 5.44 16.12 23.67
N SER A 154 5.96 16.77 22.62
CA SER A 154 5.36 17.99 22.06
C SER A 154 5.83 18.29 20.64
N ILE A 155 4.98 18.98 19.88
CA ILE A 155 5.35 19.59 18.59
C ILE A 155 5.01 21.09 18.64
N ASN A 156 5.99 21.94 18.31
CA ASN A 156 5.88 23.40 18.34
C ASN A 156 5.41 23.95 19.68
N GLY A 157 5.92 23.37 20.77
CA GLY A 157 5.55 23.70 22.15
C GLY A 157 4.15 23.25 22.58
N ASN A 158 3.38 22.57 21.71
CA ASN A 158 2.10 21.97 22.07
C ASN A 158 2.30 20.51 22.53
N SER A 159 2.03 20.24 23.81
CA SER A 159 2.12 18.93 24.45
C SER A 159 0.84 18.09 24.39
N ASP A 160 -0.16 18.50 23.60
CA ASP A 160 -1.41 17.79 23.48
C ASP A 160 -1.22 16.48 22.70
N ASN A 161 -1.25 15.32 23.39
CA ASN A 161 -1.59 13.98 22.87
C ASN A 161 -1.48 13.77 21.35
N TRP A 162 -0.27 13.90 20.79
CA TRP A 162 -0.06 13.79 19.36
C TRP A 162 -0.18 12.33 18.90
N TRP A 163 -1.00 12.11 17.88
CA TRP A 163 -1.11 10.86 17.14
C TRP A 163 -1.03 11.11 15.64
N TYR A 164 -1.27 10.07 14.84
CA TYR A 164 -1.11 10.16 13.40
C TYR A 164 -2.08 9.27 12.62
N HIS A 165 -2.50 9.80 11.47
CA HIS A 165 -3.00 9.00 10.37
C HIS A 165 -1.88 8.86 9.35
N LEU A 166 -1.66 7.65 8.89
CA LEU A 166 -0.68 7.31 7.88
C LEU A 166 -1.26 6.22 7.01
N TYR A 167 -1.20 6.43 5.71
CA TYR A 167 -1.63 5.46 4.73
C TYR A 167 -0.87 5.64 3.44
N TYR A 168 -0.69 4.54 2.70
CA TYR A 168 0.02 4.54 1.44
C TYR A 168 -0.86 4.98 0.27
N SER A 169 -0.23 5.11 -0.91
CA SER A 169 -0.93 5.32 -2.16
C SER A 169 -2.03 4.26 -2.34
N GLY A 170 -3.22 4.69 -2.74
CA GLY A 170 -4.40 3.81 -2.88
C GLY A 170 -5.10 3.42 -1.57
N GLY A 171 -4.52 3.73 -0.40
CA GLY A 171 -5.13 3.57 0.91
C GLY A 171 -6.08 4.71 1.30
N ASN A 172 -6.77 4.53 2.43
CA ASN A 172 -7.63 5.54 3.04
C ASN A 172 -7.08 5.95 4.42
N ILE A 173 -7.63 7.02 5.00
CA ILE A 173 -7.33 7.40 6.38
C ILE A 173 -7.71 6.25 7.33
N GLU A 174 -6.79 5.86 8.19
CA GLU A 174 -6.95 4.78 9.17
C GLU A 174 -6.51 5.22 10.56
N ASN A 175 -7.12 4.61 11.58
CA ASN A 175 -6.67 4.74 12.96
C ASN A 175 -5.52 3.76 13.14
N ASN A 176 -4.30 4.27 13.01
CA ASN A 176 -3.12 3.43 13.07
C ASN A 176 -2.83 3.02 14.51
N GLU A 177 -2.83 1.72 14.77
CA GLU A 177 -2.36 1.12 16.02
C GLU A 177 -1.00 0.47 15.77
N VAL A 178 -0.07 1.32 15.35
CA VAL A 178 1.31 0.97 15.00
C VAL A 178 2.23 1.91 15.76
N ARG A 179 3.42 1.45 16.11
CA ARG A 179 4.49 2.35 16.54
C ARG A 179 4.94 3.16 15.33
N MET A 180 4.89 4.49 15.40
CA MET A 180 5.22 5.34 14.25
C MET A 180 6.65 5.11 13.75
N ASP A 181 7.56 4.79 14.67
CA ASP A 181 8.96 4.44 14.38
C ASP A 181 9.17 2.99 13.90
N HIS A 182 8.11 2.18 13.83
CA HIS A 182 8.09 0.86 13.18
C HIS A 182 7.42 0.90 11.80
N TYR A 183 6.80 2.03 11.43
CA TYR A 183 6.04 2.15 10.19
C TYR A 183 6.98 2.62 9.07
N PRO A 184 7.40 1.76 8.11
CA PRO A 184 8.30 2.18 7.05
C PRO A 184 7.68 3.28 6.19
N TRP A 185 8.47 4.28 5.81
CA TRP A 185 8.03 5.26 4.82
C TRP A 185 8.28 4.73 3.40
N LYS A 186 7.36 5.03 2.47
CA LYS A 186 7.59 4.83 1.03
C LYS A 186 6.96 5.93 0.16
N PRO A 187 7.37 6.07 -1.12
CA PRO A 187 6.77 7.04 -2.03
C PRO A 187 5.24 6.97 -2.09
N GLY A 188 4.59 8.13 -2.02
CA GLY A 188 3.13 8.24 -2.02
C GLY A 188 2.46 8.02 -0.66
N THR A 189 3.24 7.81 0.42
CA THR A 189 2.73 7.85 1.80
C THR A 189 2.15 9.22 2.11
N ARG A 190 1.01 9.23 2.81
CA ARG A 190 0.41 10.44 3.38
C ARG A 190 0.45 10.33 4.89
N ILE A 191 0.95 11.37 5.55
CA ILE A 191 1.03 11.44 7.01
C ILE A 191 0.31 12.68 7.48
N ILE A 192 -0.56 12.52 8.48
CA ILE A 192 -1.35 13.60 9.08
C ILE A 192 -1.23 13.45 10.60
N MET A 193 -0.54 14.37 11.24
CA MET A 193 -0.47 14.48 12.69
C MET A 193 -1.71 15.19 13.22
N TYR A 194 -2.31 14.64 14.27
CA TYR A 194 -3.52 15.16 14.88
C TYR A 194 -3.49 14.93 16.40
N HIS A 195 -4.41 15.58 17.13
CA HIS A 195 -4.55 15.38 18.57
C HIS A 195 -5.59 14.31 18.86
N GLU A 196 -5.24 13.37 19.72
CA GLU A 196 -6.10 12.26 20.13
C GLU A 196 -6.42 12.34 21.63
N SER A 197 -7.42 11.58 22.07
CA SER A 197 -7.78 11.46 23.47
C SER A 197 -6.69 10.75 24.27
N GLU A 198 -6.45 11.22 25.49
CA GLU A 198 -5.50 10.60 26.42
C GLU A 198 -5.87 9.12 26.69
N SER A 199 -7.17 8.83 26.77
CA SER A 199 -7.67 7.46 26.94
C SER A 199 -7.28 6.53 25.79
N TYR A 200 -7.31 7.03 24.55
CA TYR A 200 -6.92 6.23 23.39
C TYR A 200 -5.40 6.01 23.38
N LEU A 201 -4.61 7.06 23.59
CA LEU A 201 -3.15 6.93 23.67
C LEU A 201 -2.72 5.96 24.77
N ASN A 202 -3.32 6.07 25.95
CA ASN A 202 -3.04 5.15 27.05
C ASN A 202 -3.39 3.69 26.70
N ALA A 203 -4.46 3.46 25.94
CA ALA A 203 -4.81 2.12 25.46
C ALA A 203 -3.77 1.59 24.47
N ALA A 204 -3.41 2.39 23.45
CA ALA A 204 -2.41 2.02 22.45
C ALA A 204 -1.03 1.75 23.11
N PHE A 205 -0.60 2.62 24.03
CA PHE A 205 0.65 2.47 24.77
C PHE A 205 0.64 1.28 25.73
N SER A 206 -0.49 0.96 26.36
CA SER A 206 -0.63 -0.27 27.16
C SER A 206 -0.40 -1.52 26.30
N LEU A 207 -1.00 -1.57 25.10
CA LEU A 207 -0.79 -2.67 24.17
C LEU A 207 0.69 -2.81 23.79
N PHE A 208 1.38 -1.70 23.49
CA PHE A 208 2.81 -1.74 23.17
C PHE A 208 3.66 -2.24 24.34
N ALA A 209 3.34 -1.83 25.57
CA ALA A 209 4.03 -2.28 26.77
C ALA A 209 3.82 -3.78 27.03
N GLU A 210 2.62 -4.29 26.78
CA GLU A 210 2.29 -5.70 26.90
C GLU A 210 3.05 -6.56 25.86
N GLU A 211 3.17 -6.08 24.62
CA GLU A 211 3.98 -6.74 23.59
C GLU A 211 5.46 -6.86 24.00
N VAL A 212 6.08 -5.78 24.48
CA VAL A 212 7.47 -5.81 24.97
C VAL A 212 7.62 -6.71 26.18
N SER A 213 6.63 -6.71 27.08
CA SER A 213 6.62 -7.59 28.25
C SER A 213 6.55 -9.07 27.84
N ARG A 214 5.70 -9.42 26.86
CA ARG A 214 5.64 -10.78 26.29
C ARG A 214 6.94 -11.17 25.60
N TYR A 215 7.51 -10.28 24.79
CA TYR A 215 8.80 -10.50 24.14
C TYR A 215 9.90 -10.84 25.15
N THR A 216 9.99 -10.04 26.22
CA THR A 216 10.96 -10.24 27.31
C THR A 216 10.70 -11.55 28.07
N TYR A 217 9.43 -11.84 28.40
CA TYR A 217 9.02 -13.08 29.07
C TYR A 217 9.40 -14.33 28.26
N ASN A 218 9.32 -14.24 26.93
CA ASN A 218 9.68 -15.30 25.99
C ASN A 218 11.18 -15.32 25.63
N ASN A 219 12.05 -14.81 26.50
CA ASN A 219 13.50 -14.74 26.28
C ASN A 219 13.88 -14.06 24.96
N ASN A 220 13.26 -12.92 24.67
CA ASN A 220 13.49 -12.13 23.46
C ASN A 220 13.16 -12.89 22.16
N SER A 221 12.17 -13.78 22.23
CA SER A 221 11.62 -14.49 21.08
C SER A 221 10.17 -14.05 20.86
N ILE A 222 9.78 -13.89 19.60
CA ILE A 222 8.40 -13.57 19.24
C ILE A 222 7.58 -14.86 19.29
N VAL A 223 6.79 -15.03 20.34
CA VAL A 223 5.83 -16.13 20.46
C VAL A 223 4.44 -15.52 20.36
N ILE A 224 3.70 -15.86 19.31
CA ILE A 224 2.33 -15.40 19.11
C ILE A 224 1.38 -16.42 19.73
N PRO A 225 0.61 -16.06 20.76
CA PRO A 225 -0.30 -16.97 21.45
C PRO A 225 -1.33 -17.61 20.52
N ARG A 226 -1.90 -16.84 19.59
CA ARG A 226 -2.92 -17.30 18.64
C ARG A 226 -2.61 -16.84 17.21
N VAL A 227 -2.54 -17.77 16.28
CA VAL A 227 -2.43 -17.49 14.84
C VAL A 227 -3.58 -18.16 14.12
N ASN A 228 -4.45 -17.39 13.46
CA ASN A 228 -5.49 -17.94 12.60
C ASN A 228 -5.10 -17.76 11.14
N VAL A 229 -5.26 -18.80 10.33
CA VAL A 229 -5.10 -18.73 8.87
C VAL A 229 -6.36 -19.30 8.23
N SER A 230 -7.09 -18.44 7.52
CA SER A 230 -8.34 -18.81 6.86
C SER A 230 -8.31 -18.46 5.37
N GLY A 231 -8.58 -19.48 4.56
CA GLY A 231 -8.85 -19.36 3.13
C GLY A 231 -10.34 -19.35 2.85
N TYR A 232 -10.68 -19.50 1.57
CA TYR A 232 -12.06 -19.72 1.13
C TYR A 232 -12.59 -21.11 1.53
N SER A 233 -11.73 -22.13 1.51
CA SER A 233 -12.09 -23.54 1.73
C SER A 233 -11.57 -24.12 3.04
N PHE A 234 -10.77 -23.39 3.80
CA PHE A 234 -10.18 -23.84 5.06
C PHE A 234 -10.10 -22.73 6.11
N SER A 235 -10.04 -23.12 7.38
CA SER A 235 -9.74 -22.23 8.51
C SER A 235 -9.01 -23.04 9.56
N GLU A 236 -7.81 -22.62 9.89
CA GLU A 236 -6.92 -23.32 10.82
C GLU A 236 -6.39 -22.35 11.87
N GLU A 237 -6.36 -22.81 13.12
CA GLU A 237 -5.87 -22.05 14.26
C GLU A 237 -4.66 -22.75 14.86
N PHE A 238 -3.61 -21.98 15.10
CA PHE A 238 -2.35 -22.43 15.68
C PHE A 238 -2.07 -21.64 16.96
N TYR A 239 -1.35 -22.28 17.88
CA TYR A 239 -1.11 -21.72 19.20
C TYR A 239 0.37 -21.71 19.55
N ASN A 240 0.79 -20.64 20.24
CA ASN A 240 2.16 -20.47 20.74
C ASN A 240 3.21 -20.64 19.64
N ILE A 241 3.00 -19.99 18.49
CA ILE A 241 3.92 -20.05 17.36
C ILE A 241 5.13 -19.17 17.66
N THR A 242 6.30 -19.79 17.74
CA THR A 242 7.57 -19.07 17.80
C THR A 242 7.97 -18.68 16.38
N VAL A 243 7.89 -17.39 16.08
CA VAL A 243 8.17 -16.84 14.75
C VAL A 243 9.68 -16.69 14.58
N ILE A 244 10.20 -17.12 13.43
CA ILE A 244 11.61 -16.92 13.06
C ILE A 244 11.71 -15.89 11.93
N PRO A 245 12.81 -15.12 11.85
CA PRO A 245 12.98 -14.15 10.78
C PRO A 245 13.35 -14.83 9.45
N HIS A 246 12.70 -14.47 8.36
CA HIS A 246 13.06 -14.91 7.01
C HIS A 246 13.82 -13.86 6.22
N ASN A 247 13.93 -12.63 6.75
CA ASN A 247 14.67 -11.52 6.14
C ASN A 247 14.18 -11.20 4.71
N LEU A 248 12.87 -11.29 4.49
CA LEU A 248 12.25 -11.10 3.16
C LEU A 248 12.51 -9.69 2.59
N ARG A 249 12.65 -8.69 3.46
CA ARG A 249 12.83 -7.27 3.12
C ARG A 249 14.21 -6.76 3.55
N ASN A 250 15.27 -7.48 3.21
CA ASN A 250 16.64 -7.17 3.64
C ASN A 250 17.20 -5.84 3.11
N GLU A 251 16.54 -5.23 2.12
CA GLU A 251 16.83 -3.91 1.60
C GLU A 251 16.20 -2.79 2.44
N THR A 252 15.11 -3.09 3.16
CA THR A 252 14.41 -2.13 4.02
C THR A 252 14.80 -2.30 5.48
N PHE A 253 14.78 -3.54 5.98
CA PHE A 253 15.00 -3.86 7.39
C PHE A 253 16.35 -4.51 7.64
N ARG A 254 16.84 -4.35 8.87
CA ARG A 254 18.01 -5.08 9.38
C ARG A 254 17.74 -6.58 9.37
N VAL A 255 18.85 -7.33 9.39
CA VAL A 255 18.79 -8.78 9.58
C VAL A 255 18.14 -9.07 10.93
N ASP A 256 17.31 -10.10 10.96
CA ASP A 256 16.54 -10.59 12.11
C ASP A 256 15.34 -9.74 12.54
N VAL A 257 14.98 -8.70 11.78
CA VAL A 257 13.69 -8.01 11.96
C VAL A 257 12.56 -8.91 11.49
N ILE A 258 11.66 -9.25 12.42
CA ILE A 258 10.48 -10.07 12.14
C ILE A 258 9.31 -9.18 11.75
N THR A 259 8.64 -9.58 10.68
CA THR A 259 7.47 -8.95 10.07
C THR A 259 6.26 -9.86 10.19
N ALA A 260 5.06 -9.34 9.92
CA ALA A 260 3.84 -10.15 9.89
C ALA A 260 3.93 -11.29 8.85
N MET A 261 4.60 -11.08 7.72
CA MET A 261 4.79 -12.11 6.68
C MET A 261 5.58 -13.32 7.19
N ASP A 262 6.57 -13.10 8.06
CA ASP A 262 7.39 -14.18 8.62
C ASP A 262 6.55 -15.19 9.42
N VAL A 263 5.33 -14.83 9.86
CA VAL A 263 4.39 -15.77 10.48
C VAL A 263 3.92 -16.83 9.50
N ILE A 264 3.44 -16.44 8.31
CA ILE A 264 3.02 -17.39 7.27
C ILE A 264 4.20 -18.24 6.81
N MET A 265 5.37 -17.62 6.65
CA MET A 265 6.58 -18.34 6.27
C MET A 265 7.02 -19.35 7.34
N THR A 266 6.96 -18.97 8.62
CA THR A 266 7.23 -19.87 9.75
C THR A 266 6.26 -21.06 9.76
N LEU A 267 4.95 -20.82 9.59
CA LEU A 267 3.96 -21.90 9.53
C LEU A 267 4.24 -22.86 8.35
N GLY A 268 4.71 -22.32 7.22
CA GLY A 268 5.13 -23.13 6.08
C GLY A 268 6.38 -23.96 6.36
N ASP A 269 7.40 -23.40 7.00
CA ASP A 269 8.62 -24.12 7.40
C ASP A 269 8.33 -25.24 8.40
N LEU A 270 7.35 -25.03 9.29
CA LEU A 270 6.87 -26.05 10.22
C LEU A 270 6.01 -27.14 9.54
N GLY A 271 5.66 -26.97 8.27
CA GLY A 271 4.84 -27.89 7.50
C GLY A 271 3.36 -27.87 7.89
N TYR A 272 2.88 -26.80 8.53
CA TYR A 272 1.48 -26.65 8.92
C TYR A 272 0.60 -26.20 7.74
N ILE A 273 1.14 -25.35 6.87
CA ILE A 273 0.46 -24.88 5.65
C ILE A 273 1.43 -24.91 4.46
N THR A 274 0.91 -24.83 3.24
CA THR A 274 1.71 -24.42 2.07
C THR A 274 1.39 -22.98 1.71
N TYR A 275 2.35 -22.22 1.20
CA TYR A 275 2.10 -20.83 0.78
C TYR A 275 2.89 -20.46 -0.48
N GLU A 276 2.39 -19.46 -1.22
CA GLU A 276 3.11 -18.80 -2.31
C GLU A 276 3.03 -17.27 -2.10
N LEU A 277 4.14 -16.58 -2.37
CA LEU A 277 4.23 -15.12 -2.28
C LEU A 277 4.43 -14.53 -3.67
N THR A 278 3.75 -13.42 -3.94
CA THR A 278 3.89 -12.67 -5.19
C THR A 278 4.30 -11.23 -4.90
N TRP A 279 5.30 -10.75 -5.63
CA TRP A 279 5.73 -9.35 -5.59
C TRP A 279 4.77 -8.48 -6.40
N HIS A 280 4.36 -7.35 -5.82
CA HIS A 280 3.50 -6.37 -6.48
C HIS A 280 4.16 -4.99 -6.53
N GLU A 281 4.47 -4.52 -7.74
CA GLU A 281 4.92 -3.12 -7.97
C GLU A 281 3.79 -2.12 -7.70
N SER A 282 2.55 -2.51 -8.03
CA SER A 282 1.34 -1.70 -7.89
C SER A 282 0.13 -2.57 -7.58
N PHE A 283 -0.89 -1.99 -6.95
CA PHE A 283 -2.14 -2.69 -6.59
C PHE A 283 -3.29 -1.70 -6.43
N ARG A 284 -4.48 -2.01 -6.97
CA ARG A 284 -5.71 -1.19 -6.80
C ARG A 284 -5.54 0.33 -7.08
N GLY A 285 -4.77 0.67 -8.11
CA GLY A 285 -4.50 2.09 -8.45
C GLY A 285 -3.49 2.78 -7.54
N ALA A 286 -2.96 2.09 -6.53
CA ALA A 286 -1.73 2.48 -5.87
C ALA A 286 -0.58 2.34 -6.87
N SER A 287 0.03 3.47 -7.22
CA SER A 287 1.14 3.52 -8.16
C SER A 287 2.46 2.97 -7.60
N TYR A 288 2.54 2.80 -6.27
CA TYR A 288 3.73 2.35 -5.57
C TYR A 288 3.30 1.48 -4.40
N VAL A 289 3.41 0.16 -4.58
CA VAL A 289 3.19 -0.83 -3.52
C VAL A 289 4.53 -1.39 -3.08
N HIS A 290 5.25 -2.03 -4.00
CA HIS A 290 6.58 -2.60 -3.76
C HIS A 290 6.61 -3.51 -2.53
N SER A 291 5.69 -4.48 -2.50
CA SER A 291 5.53 -5.38 -1.37
C SER A 291 5.14 -6.79 -1.84
N TYR A 292 5.45 -7.78 -1.03
CA TYR A 292 5.01 -9.17 -1.20
C TYR A 292 3.63 -9.38 -0.60
N PHE A 293 2.79 -10.10 -1.35
CA PHE A 293 1.46 -10.53 -0.93
C PHE A 293 1.41 -12.04 -0.90
N VAL A 294 0.66 -12.61 0.05
CA VAL A 294 0.32 -14.03 0.02
C VAL A 294 -0.65 -14.26 -1.14
N SER A 295 -0.17 -14.89 -2.20
CA SER A 295 -0.95 -15.17 -3.40
C SER A 295 -1.65 -16.52 -3.32
N LYS A 296 -1.19 -17.43 -2.47
CA LYS A 296 -1.82 -18.73 -2.26
C LYS A 296 -1.49 -19.28 -0.88
N THR A 297 -2.45 -19.96 -0.28
CA THR A 297 -2.26 -20.78 0.92
C THR A 297 -3.04 -22.08 0.75
N ASN A 298 -2.43 -23.22 1.06
CA ASN A 298 -2.98 -24.54 0.82
C ASN A 298 -3.51 -24.68 -0.62
N THR A 299 -4.82 -24.94 -0.79
CA THR A 299 -5.47 -25.08 -2.10
C THR A 299 -6.07 -23.78 -2.63
N ASP A 300 -6.09 -22.70 -1.84
CA ASP A 300 -6.78 -21.45 -2.15
C ASP A 300 -5.80 -20.40 -2.66
N GLU A 301 -6.01 -19.98 -3.91
CA GLU A 301 -5.20 -19.01 -4.65
C GLU A 301 -5.98 -17.71 -4.83
N ALA A 302 -5.34 -16.57 -4.55
CA ALA A 302 -5.89 -15.23 -4.72
C ALA A 302 -6.35 -14.99 -6.17
N VAL A 303 -7.55 -14.45 -6.34
CA VAL A 303 -8.16 -14.21 -7.66
C VAL A 303 -8.73 -12.80 -7.73
N GLY A 304 -8.27 -12.05 -8.72
CA GLY A 304 -8.76 -10.70 -9.00
C GLY A 304 -8.51 -9.74 -7.83
N ARG A 305 -9.57 -9.37 -7.11
CA ARG A 305 -9.51 -8.47 -5.94
C ARG A 305 -9.68 -9.21 -4.61
N CYS A 306 -9.74 -10.53 -4.66
CA CYS A 306 -9.87 -11.38 -3.50
C CYS A 306 -8.55 -12.06 -3.22
N GLY A 307 -8.12 -12.06 -1.96
CA GLY A 307 -6.87 -12.65 -1.52
C GLY A 307 -6.76 -12.61 -0.01
N TYR A 308 -5.55 -12.80 0.48
CA TYR A 308 -5.28 -12.82 1.91
C TYR A 308 -5.02 -11.40 2.43
N LEU A 309 -5.84 -11.00 3.40
CA LEU A 309 -5.63 -9.85 4.26
C LEU A 309 -5.09 -10.33 5.61
N TYR A 310 -4.69 -9.41 6.48
CA TYR A 310 -4.27 -9.76 7.83
C TYR A 310 -4.61 -8.68 8.85
N ASP A 311 -4.81 -9.12 10.09
CA ASP A 311 -4.98 -8.30 11.27
C ASP A 311 -3.95 -8.68 12.33
N VAL A 312 -3.46 -7.70 13.08
CA VAL A 312 -2.58 -7.94 14.24
C VAL A 312 -3.31 -7.47 15.49
N SER A 313 -3.64 -8.40 16.40
CA SER A 313 -4.41 -8.13 17.63
C SER A 313 -5.68 -7.30 17.37
N GLU A 314 -6.48 -7.72 16.38
CA GLU A 314 -7.74 -7.08 15.97
C GLU A 314 -7.60 -5.68 15.34
N SER A 315 -6.37 -5.22 15.09
CA SER A 315 -6.09 -3.99 14.33
C SER A 315 -5.82 -4.31 12.85
N PHE A 316 -6.76 -3.92 11.98
CA PHE A 316 -6.56 -3.86 10.53
C PHE A 316 -5.92 -2.53 10.11
N ILE A 317 -4.88 -2.59 9.29
CA ILE A 317 -4.26 -1.41 8.64
C ILE A 317 -3.85 -1.75 7.20
N TRP A 318 -3.83 -0.76 6.29
CA TRP A 318 -3.30 -0.86 4.92
C TRP A 318 -1.77 -0.82 4.86
N LEU A 319 -1.09 -1.57 5.74
CA LEU A 319 0.33 -1.88 5.67
C LEU A 319 0.47 -3.30 5.10
N SER A 320 1.40 -3.58 4.20
CA SER A 320 1.59 -4.96 3.74
C SER A 320 2.23 -5.81 4.84
N ALA A 321 1.93 -7.12 4.88
CA ALA A 321 2.39 -7.99 5.95
C ALA A 321 3.92 -8.10 6.00
N ASP A 322 4.60 -7.98 4.87
CA ASP A 322 6.06 -7.98 4.78
C ASP A 322 6.70 -6.66 5.27
N GLU A 323 5.91 -5.61 5.50
CA GLU A 323 6.36 -4.31 6.01
C GLU A 323 5.95 -4.07 7.47
N ARG A 324 5.06 -4.90 8.03
CA ARG A 324 4.58 -4.79 9.41
C ARG A 324 5.56 -5.45 10.37
N ILE A 325 6.46 -4.66 10.97
CA ILE A 325 7.35 -5.15 12.05
C ILE A 325 6.52 -5.66 13.24
N LEU A 326 6.89 -6.82 13.78
CA LEU A 326 6.29 -7.42 14.97
C LEU A 326 7.22 -7.29 16.19
N THR A 327 6.62 -7.10 17.37
CA THR A 327 7.33 -7.19 18.66
C THR A 327 6.93 -8.45 19.41
N SER A 328 5.66 -8.60 19.80
CA SER A 328 5.08 -9.87 20.30
C SER A 328 3.55 -9.72 20.46
N PRO A 329 2.79 -9.64 19.35
CA PRO A 329 1.34 -9.43 19.42
C PRO A 329 0.62 -10.59 20.13
N GLU A 330 -0.62 -10.35 20.60
CA GLU A 330 -1.45 -11.39 21.22
C GLU A 330 -2.03 -12.34 20.18
N SER A 331 -2.40 -11.82 19.02
CA SER A 331 -2.85 -12.62 17.89
C SER A 331 -2.45 -12.04 16.55
N ILE A 332 -2.46 -12.90 15.53
CA ILE A 332 -2.43 -12.50 14.14
C ILE A 332 -3.39 -13.37 13.34
N ASP A 333 -4.22 -12.74 12.52
CA ASP A 333 -5.23 -13.42 11.74
C ASP A 333 -4.95 -13.14 10.26
N PHE A 334 -4.61 -14.17 9.49
CA PHE A 334 -4.58 -14.11 8.03
C PHE A 334 -5.90 -14.65 7.50
N TYR A 335 -6.62 -13.87 6.71
CA TYR A 335 -7.96 -14.25 6.29
C TYR A 335 -8.27 -13.86 4.86
N TRP A 336 -9.14 -14.65 4.23
CA TRP A 336 -9.61 -14.39 2.88
C TRP A 336 -10.58 -13.20 2.86
N GLY A 337 -10.24 -12.17 2.10
CA GLY A 337 -11.05 -10.98 1.90
C GLY A 337 -11.11 -10.55 0.45
N CYS A 338 -12.14 -9.79 0.09
CA CYS A 338 -12.28 -9.14 -1.22
C CYS A 338 -12.42 -7.64 -1.01
N VAL A 339 -11.69 -6.82 -1.77
CA VAL A 339 -11.65 -5.37 -1.59
C VAL A 339 -12.12 -4.58 -2.80
#